data_AF-A0A380DP89-F1
#
_entry.id   AF-A0A380DP89-F1
#
_cell.length_a   1.000
_cell.length_b   1.000
_cell.length_c   1.000
_cell.angle_alpha   90.00
_cell.angle_beta   90.00
_cell.angle_gamma   90.00
#
_symmetry.space_group_name_H-M   'P 1'
#
loop_
_entity.id
_entity.type
_entity.pdbx_description
1 polymer ?
#
loop_
_entity_poly.entity_id
_entity_poly.type
_entity_poly.pdbx_seq_one_letter_code
_entity_poly.pdbx_strand_id
1 'polypeptide(L)'
;MMINEMLNPKQQEVWNCFINDKPKVLIASGAKRAGKTYVFILLFLMHIATYKDKGLNFIIGGATQASIRRNILDDMELILGRELTLDKSNAVKIFGNKVYVFDGQNSDAWKKARGFTSAGAFLNEGTALHNMFIKEVFSRCSYKGARILIDTNPKTRCIQLKKITLIRVVNGYRMED
;
A
#
# COMPACT_ATOMS: atom_id res chain seq x y z
N MET A 1 1.30 24.18 -7.12
CA MET A 1 0.90 23.74 -5.77
C MET A 1 1.95 22.77 -5.29
N MET A 2 2.74 23.13 -4.28
CA MET A 2 3.80 22.25 -3.77
C MET A 2 3.17 21.17 -2.90
N ILE A 3 3.60 19.90 -3.02
CA ILE A 3 3.13 18.78 -2.19
C ILE A 3 3.23 19.09 -0.68
N ASN A 4 4.20 19.91 -0.28
CA ASN A 4 4.38 20.33 1.12
C ASN A 4 3.19 21.13 1.67
N GLU A 5 2.43 21.83 0.83
CA GLU A 5 1.25 22.60 1.28
C GLU A 5 0.02 21.70 1.43
N MET A 6 0.02 20.52 0.81
CA MET A 6 -1.10 19.55 0.86
C MET A 6 -0.97 18.53 1.99
N LEU A 7 0.24 18.31 2.50
CA LEU A 7 0.54 17.28 3.50
C LEU A 7 0.84 17.90 4.86
N ASN A 8 0.24 17.34 5.92
CA ASN A 8 0.61 17.72 7.28
C ASN A 8 2.05 17.26 7.62
N PRO A 9 2.71 17.81 8.66
CA PRO A 9 4.11 17.50 8.97
C PRO A 9 4.42 15.99 9.09
N LYS A 10 3.53 15.20 9.69
CA LYS A 10 3.73 13.74 9.81
C LYS A 10 3.58 13.02 8.47
N GLN A 11 2.69 13.48 7.60
CA GLN A 11 2.60 12.96 6.23
C GLN A 11 3.85 13.33 5.42
N GLN A 12 4.40 14.54 5.62
CA GLN A 12 5.66 14.96 4.99
C GLN A 12 6.83 14.08 5.44
N GLU A 13 6.92 13.68 6.71
CA GLU A 13 7.94 12.74 7.18
C GLU A 13 7.90 11.41 6.43
N VAL A 14 6.71 10.83 6.28
CA VAL A 14 6.50 9.59 5.50
C VAL A 14 6.87 9.80 4.04
N TRP A 15 6.43 10.91 3.46
CA TRP A 15 6.74 11.28 2.08
C TRP A 15 8.25 11.37 1.84
N ASN A 16 8.93 12.15 2.68
CA ASN A 16 10.37 12.38 2.60
C ASN A 16 11.16 11.08 2.80
N CYS A 17 10.72 10.22 3.72
CA CYS A 17 11.32 8.89 3.90
C CYS A 17 11.22 8.06 2.62
N PHE A 18 10.06 8.04 1.96
CA PHE A 18 9.88 7.30 0.72
C PHE A 18 10.78 7.85 -0.42
N ILE A 19 10.81 9.18 -0.60
CA ILE A 19 11.55 9.84 -1.68
C ILE A 19 13.06 9.76 -1.49
N ASN A 20 13.54 10.05 -0.28
CA ASN A 20 14.97 10.22 -0.01
C ASN A 20 15.63 8.88 0.30
N ASP A 21 15.05 8.08 1.19
CA ASP A 21 15.66 6.83 1.64
C ASP A 21 15.36 5.66 0.69
N LYS A 22 14.27 5.77 -0.10
CA LYS A 22 13.82 4.79 -1.09
C LYS A 22 13.76 3.35 -0.53
N PRO A 23 13.19 3.12 0.68
CA PRO A 23 13.24 1.83 1.35
C PRO A 23 12.52 0.74 0.54
N LYS A 24 12.97 -0.51 0.62
CA LYS A 24 12.25 -1.64 -0.01
C LYS A 24 10.85 -1.79 0.60
N VAL A 25 10.75 -1.62 1.92
CA VAL A 25 9.51 -1.71 2.69
C VAL A 25 9.38 -0.51 3.62
N LEU A 26 8.28 0.22 3.49
CA LEU A 26 7.92 1.33 4.37
C LEU A 26 6.67 0.96 5.16
N ILE A 27 6.77 1.05 6.49
CA ILE A 27 5.65 0.77 7.39
C ILE A 27 5.37 2.03 8.22
N ALA A 28 4.14 2.53 8.18
CA ALA A 28 3.70 3.63 9.03
C ALA A 28 2.64 3.14 10.01
N SER A 29 2.87 3.39 11.30
CA SER A 29 1.94 3.03 12.37
C SER A 29 1.47 4.26 13.13
N GLY A 30 0.18 4.31 13.44
CA GLY A 30 -0.35 5.26 14.43
C GLY A 30 -1.87 5.36 14.41
N ALA A 31 -2.43 6.32 15.16
CA ALA A 31 -3.86 6.41 15.45
C ALA A 31 -4.76 6.41 14.19
N LYS A 32 -5.99 5.92 14.37
CA LYS A 32 -7.04 5.99 13.34
C LYS A 32 -7.23 7.45 12.91
N ARG A 33 -7.48 7.67 11.61
CA ARG A 33 -7.74 8.99 10.98
C ARG A 33 -6.55 9.95 10.95
N ALA A 34 -5.33 9.48 11.19
CA ALA A 34 -4.14 10.34 11.13
C ALA A 34 -3.64 10.67 9.70
N GLY A 35 -4.46 10.46 8.66
CA GLY A 35 -4.10 10.75 7.26
C GLY A 35 -3.03 9.85 6.63
N LYS A 36 -2.66 8.73 7.27
CA LYS A 36 -1.63 7.79 6.78
C LYS A 36 -2.00 7.17 5.43
N THR A 37 -3.24 6.70 5.31
CA THR A 37 -3.71 6.01 4.11
C THR A 37 -3.63 6.93 2.90
N TYR A 38 -4.05 8.18 3.04
CA TYR A 38 -4.00 9.18 1.96
C TYR A 38 -2.58 9.43 1.44
N VAL A 39 -1.59 9.66 2.31
CA VAL A 39 -0.20 9.84 1.84
C VAL A 39 0.35 8.55 1.21
N PHE A 40 -0.02 7.37 1.71
CA PHE A 40 0.35 6.09 1.10
C PHE A 40 -0.29 5.89 -0.28
N ILE A 41 -1.52 6.36 -0.50
CA ILE A 41 -2.17 6.36 -1.82
C ILE A 41 -1.35 7.20 -2.81
N LEU A 42 -1.00 8.43 -2.43
CA LEU A 42 -0.18 9.31 -3.27
C LEU A 42 1.17 8.68 -3.61
N LEU A 43 1.86 8.11 -2.61
CA LEU A 43 3.14 7.42 -2.79
C LEU A 43 3.00 6.21 -3.71
N PHE A 44 1.93 5.43 -3.58
CA PHE A 44 1.71 4.25 -4.40
C PHE A 44 1.39 4.60 -5.85
N LEU A 45 0.53 5.61 -6.08
CA LEU A 45 0.23 6.12 -7.42
C LEU A 45 1.50 6.66 -8.09
N MET A 46 2.30 7.45 -7.37
CA MET A 46 3.60 7.93 -7.86
C MET A 46 4.54 6.76 -8.20
N HIS A 47 4.62 5.74 -7.35
CA HIS A 47 5.42 4.55 -7.61
C HIS A 47 4.97 3.81 -8.88
N ILE A 48 3.66 3.60 -9.08
CA ILE A 48 3.11 3.02 -10.32
C ILE A 48 3.48 3.89 -11.54
N ALA A 49 3.41 5.22 -11.40
CA ALA A 49 3.73 6.15 -12.49
C ALA A 49 5.19 6.07 -12.96
N THR A 50 6.14 5.69 -12.08
CA THR A 50 7.54 5.45 -12.49
C THR A 50 7.71 4.29 -13.48
N TYR A 51 6.69 3.43 -13.59
CA TYR A 51 6.64 2.31 -14.54
C TYR A 51 5.52 2.47 -15.58
N LYS A 52 5.11 3.71 -15.89
CA LYS A 52 4.03 3.98 -16.83
C LYS A 52 4.18 3.18 -18.14
N ASP A 53 3.08 2.57 -18.58
CA ASP A 53 2.92 1.81 -19.83
C ASP A 53 3.86 0.60 -19.99
N LYS A 54 4.44 0.08 -18.90
CA LYS A 54 5.31 -1.11 -18.94
C LYS A 54 4.56 -2.45 -18.82
N GLY A 55 3.24 -2.43 -18.59
CA GLY A 55 2.44 -3.65 -18.44
C GLY A 55 2.80 -4.48 -17.20
N LEU A 56 3.35 -3.85 -16.15
CA LEU A 56 3.73 -4.54 -14.91
C LEU A 56 2.52 -4.78 -14.00
N ASN A 57 2.68 -5.70 -13.05
CA ASN A 57 1.67 -5.98 -12.04
C ASN A 57 1.97 -5.26 -10.72
N PHE A 58 0.94 -4.82 -10.03
CA PHE A 58 0.98 -4.25 -8.69
C PHE A 58 -0.12 -4.87 -7.83
N ILE A 59 0.00 -4.70 -6.51
CA ILE A 59 -0.94 -5.28 -5.54
C ILE A 59 -1.48 -4.18 -4.62
N ILE A 60 -2.79 -4.16 -4.43
CA ILE A 60 -3.46 -3.52 -3.29
C ILE A 60 -4.06 -4.63 -2.43
N GLY A 61 -3.76 -4.64 -1.15
CA GLY A 61 -4.31 -5.57 -0.17
C GLY A 61 -4.98 -4.81 0.98
N GLY A 62 -6.08 -5.36 1.49
CA GLY A 62 -6.80 -4.84 2.65
C GLY A 62 -7.67 -5.94 3.25
N ALA A 63 -8.35 -5.70 4.36
CA ALA A 63 -9.12 -6.74 5.05
C ALA A 63 -10.17 -7.39 4.12
N THR A 64 -10.97 -6.55 3.46
CA THR A 64 -12.03 -6.95 2.51
C THR A 64 -12.04 -6.04 1.28
N GLN A 65 -12.62 -6.50 0.16
CA GLN A 65 -12.81 -5.67 -1.04
C GLN A 65 -13.58 -4.37 -0.73
N ALA A 66 -14.62 -4.44 0.10
CA ALA A 66 -15.39 -3.27 0.51
C ALA A 66 -14.58 -2.27 1.36
N SER A 67 -13.65 -2.75 2.19
CA SER A 67 -12.74 -1.87 2.93
C SER A 67 -11.74 -1.19 1.99
N ILE A 68 -11.20 -1.94 1.01
CA ILE A 68 -10.24 -1.40 0.04
C ILE A 68 -10.91 -0.34 -0.84
N ARG A 69 -12.14 -0.58 -1.30
CA ARG A 69 -12.92 0.39 -2.06
C ARG A 69 -12.99 1.73 -1.33
N ARG A 70 -13.56 1.71 -0.10
CA ARG A 70 -13.80 2.91 0.70
C ARG A 70 -12.54 3.63 1.17
N ASN A 71 -11.49 2.88 1.49
CA ASN A 71 -10.29 3.46 2.11
C ASN A 71 -9.20 3.84 1.09
N ILE A 72 -9.27 3.31 -0.14
CA ILE A 72 -8.18 3.43 -1.11
C ILE A 72 -8.70 3.81 -2.48
N LEU A 73 -9.58 2.99 -3.06
CA LEU A 73 -9.95 3.17 -4.46
C LEU A 73 -10.76 4.45 -4.68
N ASP A 74 -11.70 4.79 -3.78
CA ASP A 74 -12.48 6.02 -3.89
C ASP A 74 -11.58 7.28 -3.88
N ASP A 75 -10.59 7.33 -3.00
CA ASP A 75 -9.59 8.41 -2.98
C ASP A 75 -8.69 8.39 -4.23
N MET A 76 -8.32 7.20 -4.73
CA MET A 76 -7.59 7.09 -6.00
C MET A 76 -8.42 7.61 -7.18
N GLU A 77 -9.72 7.34 -7.22
CA GLU A 77 -10.62 7.84 -8.26
C GLU A 77 -10.67 9.37 -8.26
N LEU A 78 -10.76 9.99 -7.08
CA LEU A 78 -10.70 11.44 -6.92
C LEU A 78 -9.37 12.02 -7.41
N ILE A 79 -8.25 11.40 -7.02
CA ILE A 79 -6.91 11.86 -7.41
C ILE A 79 -6.68 11.69 -8.93
N LEU A 80 -7.18 10.60 -9.52
CA LEU A 80 -7.00 10.29 -10.93
C LEU A 80 -8.03 10.97 -11.84
N GLY A 81 -9.10 11.52 -11.27
CA GLY A 81 -10.21 12.13 -12.01
C GLY A 81 -10.99 11.13 -12.86
N ARG A 82 -11.04 9.85 -12.47
CA ARG A 82 -11.79 8.80 -13.19
C ARG A 82 -12.14 7.62 -12.30
N GLU A 83 -13.17 6.88 -12.69
CA GLU A 83 -13.56 5.64 -12.02
C GLU A 83 -12.51 4.51 -12.20
N LEU A 84 -12.36 3.69 -11.16
CA LEU A 84 -11.51 2.52 -11.08
C LEU A 84 -12.38 1.26 -10.92
N THR A 85 -13.06 0.88 -11.99
CA THR A 85 -13.84 -0.36 -12.04
C THR A 85 -12.93 -1.58 -12.10
N LEU A 86 -13.12 -2.52 -11.16
CA LEU A 86 -12.39 -3.79 -11.14
C LEU A 86 -12.94 -4.75 -12.20
N ASP A 87 -12.04 -5.45 -12.89
CA ASP A 87 -12.39 -6.54 -13.80
C ASP A 87 -12.74 -7.83 -13.03
N LYS A 88 -13.11 -8.89 -13.76
CA LYS A 88 -13.45 -10.21 -13.19
C LYS A 88 -12.30 -10.87 -12.42
N SER A 89 -11.07 -10.40 -12.61
CA SER A 89 -9.88 -10.84 -11.87
C SER A 89 -9.58 -9.96 -10.65
N ASN A 90 -10.52 -9.10 -10.24
CA ASN A 90 -10.35 -8.07 -9.21
C ASN A 90 -9.15 -7.16 -9.50
N ALA A 91 -8.97 -6.75 -10.75
CA ALA A 91 -7.87 -5.88 -11.14
C ALA A 91 -8.35 -4.65 -11.91
N VAL A 92 -7.58 -3.57 -11.83
CA VAL A 92 -7.80 -2.34 -12.59
C VAL A 92 -6.52 -1.88 -13.25
N LYS A 93 -6.62 -1.22 -14.41
CA LYS A 93 -5.48 -0.59 -15.05
C LYS A 93 -5.21 0.80 -14.48
N ILE A 94 -3.98 1.09 -14.08
CA ILE A 94 -3.51 2.41 -13.64
C ILE A 94 -2.20 2.72 -14.35
N PHE A 95 -2.14 3.84 -15.08
CA PHE A 95 -0.98 4.26 -15.88
C PHE A 95 -0.40 3.15 -16.78
N GLY A 96 -1.27 2.37 -17.44
CA GLY A 96 -0.87 1.26 -18.32
C GLY A 96 -0.40 -0.01 -17.61
N ASN A 97 -0.41 -0.04 -16.27
CA ASN A 97 -0.05 -1.21 -15.46
C ASN A 97 -1.28 -1.86 -14.83
N LYS A 98 -1.19 -3.15 -14.50
CA LYS A 98 -2.29 -3.90 -13.88
C LYS A 98 -2.16 -3.88 -12.36
N VAL A 99 -3.18 -3.42 -11.66
CA VAL A 99 -3.23 -3.37 -10.19
C VAL A 99 -4.27 -4.37 -9.70
N TYR A 100 -3.82 -5.45 -9.08
CA TYR A 100 -4.68 -6.47 -8.49
C TYR A 100 -5.11 -6.07 -7.08
N VAL A 101 -6.37 -6.34 -6.73
CA VAL A 101 -6.96 -6.02 -5.44
C VAL A 101 -7.35 -7.32 -4.72
N PHE A 102 -6.78 -7.55 -3.54
CA PHE A 102 -7.02 -8.77 -2.76
C PHE A 102 -7.52 -8.50 -1.34
N ASP A 103 -8.54 -9.26 -0.95
CA ASP A 103 -8.99 -9.43 0.43
C ASP A 103 -8.00 -10.32 1.21
N GLY A 104 -7.38 -9.77 2.24
CA GLY A 104 -6.25 -10.37 2.94
C GLY A 104 -6.54 -10.87 4.36
N GLN A 105 -7.76 -10.73 4.87
CA GLN A 105 -8.11 -11.04 6.26
C GLN A 105 -8.10 -12.56 6.57
N ASN A 106 -8.46 -13.40 5.60
CA ASN A 106 -8.65 -14.84 5.81
C ASN A 106 -7.37 -15.65 5.61
N SER A 107 -7.32 -16.85 6.21
CA SER A 107 -6.14 -17.73 6.20
C SER A 107 -5.80 -18.32 4.84
N ASP A 108 -6.74 -18.32 3.90
CA ASP A 108 -6.61 -18.80 2.53
C ASP A 108 -6.47 -17.68 1.48
N ALA A 109 -6.56 -16.41 1.89
CA ALA A 109 -6.44 -15.24 1.02
C ALA A 109 -5.15 -15.26 0.17
N TRP A 110 -4.05 -15.72 0.76
CA TRP A 110 -2.75 -15.85 0.08
C TRP A 110 -2.84 -16.69 -1.20
N LYS A 111 -3.79 -17.64 -1.29
CA LYS A 111 -3.93 -18.49 -2.47
C LYS A 111 -4.21 -17.67 -3.73
N LYS A 112 -4.97 -16.57 -3.60
CA LYS A 112 -5.36 -15.66 -4.70
C LYS A 112 -4.21 -14.77 -5.17
N ALA A 113 -3.26 -14.47 -4.29
CA ALA A 113 -2.11 -13.59 -4.57
C ALA A 113 -0.91 -14.34 -5.22
N ARG A 114 -1.05 -15.63 -5.54
CA ARG A 114 0.02 -16.45 -6.14
C ARG A 114 0.15 -16.23 -7.65
N GLY A 115 1.31 -16.62 -8.18
CA GLY A 115 1.46 -16.90 -9.62
C GLY A 115 1.89 -15.73 -10.51
N PHE A 116 2.32 -14.60 -9.95
CA PHE A 116 2.82 -13.47 -10.75
C PHE A 116 3.91 -12.68 -10.02
N THR A 117 4.70 -11.94 -10.78
CA THR A 117 5.70 -11.00 -10.27
C THR A 117 5.09 -9.60 -10.18
N SER A 118 5.29 -8.93 -9.04
CA SER A 118 4.78 -7.59 -8.75
C SER A 118 5.91 -6.56 -8.63
N ALA A 119 5.67 -5.37 -9.20
CA ALA A 119 6.49 -4.17 -9.08
C ALA A 119 6.18 -3.33 -7.85
N GLY A 120 5.18 -3.69 -7.06
CA GLY A 120 4.96 -3.08 -5.75
C GLY A 120 3.66 -3.52 -5.10
N ALA A 121 3.55 -3.25 -3.81
CA ALA A 121 2.34 -3.54 -3.05
C ALA A 121 1.99 -2.41 -2.09
N PHE A 122 0.70 -2.12 -1.94
CA PHE A 122 0.15 -1.32 -0.85
C PHE A 122 -0.80 -2.18 -0.01
N LEU A 123 -0.47 -2.38 1.26
CA LEU A 123 -1.26 -3.14 2.23
C LEU A 123 -1.89 -2.18 3.23
N ASN A 124 -3.21 -2.02 3.16
CA ASN A 124 -3.97 -1.21 4.10
C ASN A 124 -4.33 -1.99 5.36
N GLU A 125 -4.20 -1.32 6.51
CA GLU A 125 -4.45 -1.90 7.83
C GLU A 125 -3.71 -3.23 8.04
N GLY A 126 -2.38 -3.21 7.87
CA GLY A 126 -1.56 -4.43 7.84
C GLY A 126 -1.74 -5.38 9.03
N THR A 127 -2.14 -4.89 10.22
CA THR A 127 -2.45 -5.72 11.40
C THR A 127 -3.77 -6.49 11.31
N ALA A 128 -4.67 -6.10 10.40
CA ALA A 128 -5.92 -6.81 10.11
C ALA A 128 -5.74 -7.94 9.07
N LEU A 129 -4.56 -8.05 8.46
CA LEU A 129 -4.29 -9.03 7.41
C LEU A 129 -3.69 -10.31 7.99
N HIS A 130 -4.00 -11.45 7.36
CA HIS A 130 -3.42 -12.72 7.74
C HIS A 130 -1.93 -12.78 7.39
N ASN A 131 -1.10 -13.28 8.32
CA ASN A 131 0.35 -13.32 8.15
C ASN A 131 0.81 -14.08 6.88
N MET A 132 0.11 -15.14 6.48
CA MET A 132 0.43 -15.86 5.23
C MET A 132 0.17 -15.00 4.01
N PHE A 133 -0.88 -14.18 4.01
CA PHE A 133 -1.17 -13.25 2.92
C PHE A 133 -0.06 -12.22 2.79
N ILE A 134 0.36 -11.61 3.90
CA ILE A 134 1.48 -10.64 3.91
C ILE A 134 2.75 -11.30 3.36
N LYS A 135 3.12 -12.49 3.85
CA LYS A 135 4.31 -13.21 3.37
C LYS A 135 4.24 -13.52 1.88
N GLU A 136 3.08 -13.92 1.39
CA GLU A 136 2.87 -14.21 -0.03
C GLU A 136 3.07 -12.95 -0.87
N VAL A 137 2.43 -11.83 -0.50
CA VAL A 137 2.58 -10.53 -1.19
C VAL A 137 4.05 -10.09 -1.22
N PHE A 138 4.77 -10.25 -0.12
CA PHE A 138 6.19 -9.95 -0.05
C PHE A 138 6.99 -10.79 -1.04
N SER A 139 6.70 -12.09 -1.14
CA SER A 139 7.36 -12.99 -2.10
C SER A 139 7.06 -12.61 -3.56
N ARG A 140 5.90 -12.02 -3.85
CA ARG A 140 5.54 -11.54 -5.19
C ARG A 140 6.25 -10.25 -5.58
N CYS A 141 6.66 -9.42 -4.62
CA CYS A 141 7.30 -8.13 -4.88
C CYS A 141 8.80 -8.25 -5.25
N SER A 142 9.10 -9.13 -6.20
CA SER A 142 10.45 -9.51 -6.64
C SER A 142 10.95 -8.73 -7.85
N TYR A 143 10.11 -7.94 -8.53
CA TYR A 143 10.55 -7.10 -9.65
C TYR A 143 11.64 -6.12 -9.19
N LYS A 144 12.62 -5.83 -10.07
CA LYS A 144 13.71 -4.90 -9.77
C LYS A 144 13.14 -3.51 -9.46
N GLY A 145 13.45 -2.98 -8.28
CA GLY A 145 12.93 -1.69 -7.83
C GLY A 145 11.54 -1.75 -7.19
N ALA A 146 10.97 -2.95 -6.97
CA ALA A 146 9.66 -3.04 -6.32
C ALA A 146 9.66 -2.45 -4.90
N ARG A 147 8.54 -1.84 -4.49
CA ARG A 147 8.36 -1.19 -3.19
C ARG A 147 7.11 -1.74 -2.49
N ILE A 148 7.18 -1.94 -1.18
CA ILE A 148 6.04 -2.37 -0.37
C ILE A 148 5.72 -1.28 0.63
N LEU A 149 4.47 -0.83 0.62
CA LEU A 149 3.92 0.18 1.50
C LEU A 149 2.90 -0.51 2.41
N ILE A 150 3.03 -0.34 3.73
CA ILE A 150 2.06 -0.85 4.70
C ILE A 150 1.68 0.27 5.66
N ASP A 151 0.39 0.62 5.70
CA ASP A 151 -0.13 1.43 6.80
C ASP A 151 -0.80 0.52 7.83
N THR A 152 -0.75 0.92 9.10
CA THR A 152 -1.37 0.14 10.16
C THR A 152 -1.74 0.97 11.37
N ASN A 153 -2.67 0.46 12.16
CA ASN A 153 -3.03 1.02 13.46
C ASN A 153 -2.27 0.26 14.57
N PRO A 154 -1.82 0.94 15.64
CA PRO A 154 -1.01 0.33 16.70
C PRO A 154 -1.79 -0.63 17.60
N LYS A 155 -3.11 -0.73 17.42
CA LYS A 155 -3.93 -1.72 18.12
C LYS A 155 -3.86 -3.04 17.35
N THR A 156 -3.26 -4.04 18.00
CA THR A 156 -3.25 -5.48 17.68
C THR A 156 -1.99 -5.98 16.94
N ARG A 157 -1.23 -6.85 17.64
CA ARG A 157 -0.15 -7.76 17.20
C ARG A 157 0.90 -7.21 16.20
N CYS A 158 2.15 -7.13 16.68
CA CYS A 158 3.32 -6.90 15.85
C CYS A 158 3.37 -7.86 14.65
N ILE A 159 3.46 -7.30 13.43
CA ILE A 159 3.75 -8.06 12.22
C ILE A 159 5.18 -8.64 12.39
N GLN A 160 5.30 -9.95 12.64
CA GLN A 160 6.60 -10.62 12.73
C GLN A 160 7.20 -10.82 11.33
N LEU A 161 7.92 -9.82 10.83
CA LEU A 161 8.74 -9.93 9.63
C LEU A 161 10.19 -10.25 10.04
N LYS A 162 10.53 -11.55 10.14
CA LYS A 162 11.87 -11.98 10.59
C LYS A 162 13.00 -11.86 9.55
N LYS A 163 12.73 -11.50 8.30
CA LYS A 163 13.76 -11.30 7.27
C LYS A 163 13.26 -10.37 6.16
N ILE A 164 13.45 -9.06 6.27
CA ILE A 164 13.40 -8.15 5.12
C ILE A 164 14.41 -7.02 5.30
N THR A 165 15.22 -6.81 4.26
CA THR A 165 16.18 -5.73 4.07
C THR A 165 15.51 -4.36 4.16
N LEU A 166 16.01 -3.54 5.09
CA LEU A 166 15.57 -2.17 5.43
C LEU A 166 14.04 -2.04 5.64
N ILE A 167 13.58 -2.45 6.82
CA ILE A 167 12.27 -2.07 7.36
C ILE A 167 12.46 -0.74 8.09
N ARG A 168 11.85 0.34 7.58
CA ARG A 168 11.75 1.60 8.35
C ARG A 168 10.33 1.75 8.88
N VAL A 169 10.22 1.84 10.21
CA VAL A 169 8.96 2.06 10.92
C VAL A 169 8.92 3.53 11.35
N VAL A 170 7.94 4.27 10.85
CA VAL A 170 7.65 5.63 11.35
C VAL A 170 6.61 5.50 12.47
N ASN A 171 7.04 5.67 13.72
CA ASN A 171 6.19 5.65 14.92
C ASN A 171 5.85 7.09 15.32
N GLY A 172 4.58 7.43 15.59
CA GLY A 172 4.26 8.73 16.21
C GLY A 172 2.92 9.42 15.90
N TYR A 173 1.97 8.81 15.17
CA TYR A 173 0.66 9.47 14.99
C TYR A 173 -0.22 9.31 16.25
N ARG A 174 -0.07 10.16 17.26
CA ARG A 174 -1.18 10.58 18.13
C ARG A 174 -1.73 11.92 17.59
N MET A 175 -3.05 12.05 17.54
CA MET A 175 -3.68 13.36 17.51
C MET A 175 -3.62 13.85 18.96
N GLU A 176 -3.16 15.08 19.18
CA GLU A 176 -3.44 15.76 20.46
C GLU A 176 -4.96 15.92 20.58
N ASP A 177 -5.43 15.83 21.83
CA ASP A 177 -6.83 15.62 22.22
C ASP A 177 -7.82 16.64 21.66
#